data_AF-A0A1H5ZR81-F1
#
_entry.id   AF-A0A1H5ZR81-F1
#
_cell.length_a   1.000
_cell.length_b   1.000
_cell.length_c   1.000
_cell.angle_alpha   90.00
_cell.angle_beta   90.00
_cell.angle_gamma   90.00
#
_symmetry.space_group_name_H-M   'P 1'
#
loop_
_entity.id
_entity.type
_entity.pdbx_description
1 polymer ?
#
loop_
_entity_poly.entity_id
_entity_poly.type
_entity_poly.pdbx_seq_one_letter_code
_entity_poly.pdbx_strand_id
1 'polypeptide(L)'
;MKNYSITMGIIDFIPVIFFAIAAIMLQRNLYNKMSKGAFALFAVGTIDIICAGVAKALYKLLYAAGICDFKPLNDIFFPMQSIGFLLAGIGILAMLFHRQGKNAALSVAPPVFTGTAIFVSCMCIGLAMIYIALCIIAVKLKKPFLIAVFVISFLCSLAMGYLSSKDFTQSYMNWIAQIINIVGQGLLFYGVIVMNKAGIADLVLGK
;
A
#
# COMPACT_ATOMS: atom_id res chain seq x y z
N MET A 1 -0.97 -24.53 -16.60
CA MET A 1 -2.20 -23.77 -16.27
C MET A 1 -1.96 -23.09 -14.93
N LYS A 2 -2.22 -21.78 -14.79
CA LYS A 2 -2.13 -21.13 -13.48
C LYS A 2 -3.28 -21.67 -12.63
N ASN A 3 -2.98 -22.37 -11.54
CA ASN A 3 -3.98 -22.99 -10.67
C ASN A 3 -4.63 -21.94 -9.75
N TYR A 4 -5.41 -21.02 -10.32
CA TYR A 4 -6.22 -20.08 -9.54
C TYR A 4 -7.59 -20.69 -9.27
N SER A 5 -8.00 -20.72 -8.01
CA SER A 5 -9.38 -21.04 -7.63
C SER A 5 -10.22 -19.76 -7.51
N ILE A 6 -11.54 -19.88 -7.70
CA ILE A 6 -12.48 -18.78 -7.47
C ILE A 6 -12.32 -18.23 -6.04
N THR A 7 -12.14 -19.13 -5.06
CA THR A 7 -11.89 -18.79 -3.66
C THR A 7 -10.64 -17.93 -3.48
N MET A 8 -9.54 -18.23 -4.19
CA MET A 8 -8.33 -17.41 -4.16
C MET A 8 -8.60 -15.99 -4.69
N GLY A 9 -9.36 -15.86 -5.78
CA GLY A 9 -9.71 -14.54 -6.35
C GLY A 9 -10.54 -13.69 -5.38
N ILE A 10 -11.48 -14.31 -4.66
CA ILE A 10 -12.31 -13.61 -3.65
C ILE A 10 -11.46 -13.18 -2.44
N ILE A 11 -10.59 -14.07 -1.95
CA ILE A 11 -9.76 -13.81 -0.77
C ILE A 11 -8.73 -12.70 -1.02
N ASP A 12 -8.27 -12.53 -2.27
CA ASP A 12 -7.38 -11.42 -2.65
C ASP A 12 -7.99 -10.03 -2.43
N PHE A 13 -9.32 -9.89 -2.32
CA PHE A 13 -9.95 -8.61 -1.97
C PHE A 13 -9.78 -8.24 -0.50
N ILE A 14 -9.59 -9.20 0.41
CA ILE A 14 -9.44 -8.93 1.85
C ILE A 14 -8.27 -7.97 2.13
N PRO A 15 -7.02 -8.23 1.68
CA PRO A 15 -5.91 -7.32 1.93
C PRO A 15 -6.13 -5.95 1.23
N VAL A 16 -6.81 -5.92 0.08
CA VAL A 16 -7.13 -4.67 -0.63
C VAL A 16 -8.10 -3.80 0.19
N ILE A 17 -9.12 -4.41 0.79
CA ILE A 17 -10.08 -3.72 1.66
C ILE A 17 -9.38 -3.22 2.93
N PHE A 18 -8.53 -4.03 3.56
CA PHE A 18 -7.75 -3.62 4.74
C PHE A 18 -6.87 -2.41 4.43
N PHE A 19 -6.14 -2.46 3.31
CA PHE A 19 -5.33 -1.32 2.87
C PHE A 19 -6.19 -0.09 2.56
N ALA A 20 -7.32 -0.26 1.87
CA ALA A 20 -8.20 0.85 1.51
C ALA A 20 -8.76 1.57 2.74
N ILE A 21 -9.24 0.83 3.74
CA ILE A 21 -9.75 1.43 4.98
C ILE A 21 -8.61 2.15 5.72
N ALA A 22 -7.44 1.51 5.84
CA ALA A 22 -6.27 2.12 6.47
C ALA A 22 -5.85 3.43 5.76
N ALA A 23 -5.79 3.41 4.44
CA ALA A 23 -5.46 4.58 3.61
C ALA A 23 -6.46 5.71 3.79
N ILE A 24 -7.76 5.45 3.71
CA ILE A 24 -8.82 6.44 3.90
C ILE A 24 -8.76 7.05 5.31
N MET A 25 -8.53 6.22 6.34
CA MET A 25 -8.37 6.71 7.70
C MET A 25 -7.14 7.61 7.85
N LEU A 26 -6.00 7.23 7.28
CA LEU A 26 -4.80 8.07 7.29
C LEU A 26 -5.02 9.38 6.54
N GLN A 27 -5.64 9.35 5.35
CA GLN A 27 -5.95 10.54 4.57
C GLN A 27 -6.81 11.52 5.38
N ARG A 28 -7.88 11.04 6.03
CA ARG A 28 -8.77 11.88 6.83
C ARG A 28 -8.06 12.50 8.03
N ASN A 29 -7.27 11.71 8.75
CA ASN A 29 -6.59 12.17 9.96
C ASN A 29 -5.39 13.09 9.69
N LEU A 30 -4.71 12.90 8.56
CA LEU A 30 -3.54 13.66 8.20
C LEU A 30 -3.85 14.85 7.27
N TYR A 31 -5.09 14.97 6.77
CA TYR A 31 -5.50 16.04 5.84
C TYR A 31 -5.08 17.44 6.33
N ASN A 32 -5.43 17.79 7.56
CA ASN A 32 -5.13 19.10 8.15
C ASN A 32 -3.64 19.30 8.47
N LYS A 33 -2.83 18.25 8.39
CA LYS A 33 -1.39 18.25 8.70
C LYS A 33 -0.52 18.26 7.45
N MET A 34 -1.07 17.86 6.32
CA MET A 34 -0.40 17.82 5.03
C MET A 34 -0.51 19.16 4.29
N SER A 35 0.51 19.50 3.51
CA SER A 35 0.34 20.53 2.48
C SER A 35 -0.56 19.99 1.36
N LYS A 36 -1.17 20.88 0.56
CA LYS A 36 -2.04 20.46 -0.55
C LYS A 36 -1.34 19.50 -1.51
N GLY A 37 -0.05 19.72 -1.77
CA GLY A 37 0.77 18.86 -2.63
C GLY A 37 1.07 17.51 -1.99
N ALA A 38 1.47 17.48 -0.72
CA ALA A 38 1.73 16.25 0.01
C ALA A 38 0.46 15.38 0.13
N PHE A 39 -0.69 16.01 0.38
CA PHE A 39 -1.97 15.33 0.41
C PHE A 39 -2.36 14.78 -0.97
N ALA A 40 -2.18 15.55 -2.04
CA ALA A 40 -2.46 15.08 -3.40
C ALA A 40 -1.60 13.87 -3.77
N LEU A 41 -0.29 13.91 -3.49
CA LEU A 41 0.62 12.78 -3.67
C LEU A 41 0.18 11.54 -2.88
N PHE A 42 -0.17 11.75 -1.61
CA PHE A 42 -0.63 10.67 -0.74
C PHE A 42 -1.95 10.05 -1.22
N ALA A 43 -2.91 10.91 -1.59
CA ALA A 43 -4.22 10.49 -2.07
C ALA A 43 -4.13 9.74 -3.40
N VAL A 44 -3.47 10.31 -4.40
CA VAL A 44 -3.28 9.65 -5.70
C VAL A 44 -2.52 8.34 -5.52
N GLY A 45 -1.43 8.34 -4.75
CA GLY A 45 -0.64 7.13 -4.55
C GLY A 45 -1.41 5.99 -3.89
N THR A 46 -2.21 6.29 -2.86
CA THR A 46 -3.06 5.29 -2.21
C THR A 46 -4.23 4.83 -3.09
N ILE A 47 -4.82 5.71 -3.91
CA ILE A 47 -5.84 5.33 -4.90
C ILE A 47 -5.24 4.36 -5.93
N ASP A 48 -4.06 4.65 -6.46
CA ASP A 48 -3.36 3.78 -7.43
C ASP A 48 -3.11 2.38 -6.85
N ILE A 49 -2.66 2.28 -5.60
CA ILE A 49 -2.46 0.98 -4.92
C ILE A 49 -3.77 0.21 -4.80
N ILE A 50 -4.86 0.88 -4.42
CA ILE A 50 -6.19 0.26 -4.27
C ILE A 50 -6.68 -0.24 -5.64
N CYS A 51 -6.64 0.62 -6.66
CA CYS A 51 -7.00 0.27 -8.02
C CYS A 51 -6.17 -0.92 -8.53
N ALA A 52 -4.89 -1.00 -8.18
CA ALA A 52 -4.00 -2.06 -8.63
C ALA A 52 -4.42 -3.39 -7.98
N GLY A 53 -4.64 -3.36 -6.66
CA GLY A 53 -5.14 -4.50 -5.91
C GLY A 53 -6.48 -5.03 -6.46
N VAL A 54 -7.44 -4.12 -6.71
CA VAL A 54 -8.75 -4.47 -7.30
C VAL A 54 -8.58 -5.08 -8.68
N ALA A 55 -7.79 -4.47 -9.56
CA ALA A 55 -7.54 -4.98 -10.91
C ALA A 55 -6.97 -6.40 -10.88
N LYS A 56 -5.97 -6.66 -10.01
CA LYS A 56 -5.37 -7.99 -9.87
C LYS A 56 -6.32 -9.04 -9.30
N ALA A 57 -7.12 -8.67 -8.29
CA ALA A 57 -8.10 -9.57 -7.69
C ALA A 57 -9.22 -9.92 -8.70
N LEU A 58 -9.71 -8.92 -9.45
CA LEU A 58 -10.66 -9.12 -10.55
C LEU A 58 -10.10 -10.01 -11.64
N TYR A 59 -8.84 -9.81 -12.05
CA TYR A 59 -8.19 -10.66 -13.05
C TYR A 59 -8.20 -12.12 -12.63
N LYS A 60 -7.76 -12.41 -11.39
CA LYS A 60 -7.74 -13.79 -10.87
C LYS A 60 -9.14 -14.39 -10.78
N LEU A 61 -10.14 -13.61 -10.38
CA LEU A 61 -11.52 -14.07 -10.30
C LEU A 61 -12.09 -14.42 -11.69
N LEU A 62 -11.92 -13.53 -12.67
CA LEU A 62 -12.39 -13.72 -14.06
C LEU A 62 -11.68 -14.90 -14.74
N TYR A 63 -10.37 -15.03 -14.51
CA TYR A 63 -9.58 -16.14 -15.03
C TYR A 63 -10.01 -17.48 -14.40
N ALA A 64 -10.19 -17.52 -13.08
CA ALA A 64 -10.61 -18.74 -12.37
C ALA A 64 -12.06 -19.15 -12.68
N ALA A 65 -12.93 -18.19 -13.01
CA ALA A 65 -14.30 -18.45 -13.42
C ALA A 65 -14.41 -18.92 -14.89
N GLY A 66 -13.31 -18.96 -15.65
CA GLY A 66 -13.30 -19.35 -17.05
C GLY A 66 -14.00 -18.36 -17.99
N ILE A 67 -14.24 -17.12 -17.55
CA ILE A 67 -14.97 -16.11 -18.32
C ILE A 67 -14.06 -15.48 -19.38
N CYS A 68 -12.91 -14.92 -18.97
CA CYS A 68 -11.94 -14.32 -19.87
C CYS A 68 -10.53 -14.18 -19.25
N ASP A 69 -9.48 -14.29 -20.08
CA ASP A 69 -8.09 -13.99 -19.71
C ASP A 69 -7.73 -12.55 -20.12
N PHE A 70 -8.21 -11.58 -19.34
CA PHE A 70 -7.94 -10.16 -19.59
C PHE A 70 -6.54 -9.77 -19.08
N LYS A 71 -5.51 -10.22 -19.80
CA LYS A 71 -4.10 -10.01 -19.46
C LYS A 71 -3.72 -8.54 -19.11
N PRO A 72 -4.28 -7.50 -19.78
CA PRO A 72 -3.99 -6.12 -19.41
C PRO A 72 -4.33 -5.76 -17.95
N LEU A 73 -5.33 -6.42 -17.35
CA LEU A 73 -5.73 -6.17 -15.96
C LEU A 73 -4.68 -6.66 -14.96
N ASN A 74 -3.94 -7.71 -15.33
CA ASN A 74 -2.80 -8.19 -14.57
C ASN A 74 -1.53 -7.37 -14.84
N ASP A 75 -1.34 -6.90 -16.05
CA ASP A 75 -0.12 -6.19 -16.44
C ASP A 75 -0.08 -4.75 -15.86
N ILE A 76 -1.24 -4.10 -15.72
CA ILE A 76 -1.34 -2.75 -15.12
C ILE A 76 -1.07 -2.75 -13.61
N PHE A 77 -1.25 -3.89 -12.94
CA PHE A 77 -1.05 -4.02 -11.49
C PHE A 77 0.31 -3.49 -11.05
N PHE A 78 1.37 -3.92 -11.73
CA PHE A 78 2.72 -3.70 -11.24
C PHE A 78 3.18 -2.24 -11.40
N PRO A 79 3.03 -1.59 -12.57
CA PRO A 79 3.32 -0.15 -12.70
C PRO A 79 2.48 0.72 -11.76
N MET A 80 1.18 0.45 -11.68
CA MET A 80 0.26 1.27 -10.88
C MET A 80 0.51 1.12 -9.39
N GLN A 81 0.74 -0.10 -8.90
CA GLN A 81 1.11 -0.33 -7.50
C GLN A 81 2.46 0.31 -7.16
N SER A 82 3.46 0.17 -8.03
CA SER A 82 4.79 0.71 -7.78
C SER A 82 4.77 2.24 -7.66
N ILE A 83 4.17 2.90 -8.65
CA ILE A 83 4.06 4.37 -8.65
C ILE A 83 3.21 4.80 -7.45
N GLY A 84 2.12 4.09 -7.19
CA GLY A 84 1.24 4.34 -6.06
C GLY A 84 1.98 4.35 -4.72
N PHE A 85 2.79 3.32 -4.44
CA PHE A 85 3.61 3.26 -3.22
C PHE A 85 4.64 4.39 -3.14
N LEU A 86 5.29 4.74 -4.26
CA LEU A 86 6.25 5.83 -4.28
C LEU A 86 5.58 7.17 -3.95
N LEU A 87 4.48 7.50 -4.64
CA LEU A 87 3.73 8.74 -4.42
C LEU A 87 3.17 8.82 -2.99
N ALA A 88 2.60 7.72 -2.50
CA ALA A 88 2.11 7.63 -1.13
C ALA A 88 3.23 7.82 -0.10
N GLY A 89 4.37 7.17 -0.31
CA GLY A 89 5.56 7.31 0.53
C GLY A 89 6.12 8.73 0.55
N ILE A 90 6.27 9.36 -0.62
CA ILE A 90 6.72 10.75 -0.70
C ILE A 90 5.72 11.68 0.01
N GLY A 91 4.41 11.51 -0.23
CA GLY A 91 3.38 12.34 0.37
C GLY A 91 3.38 12.30 1.90
N ILE A 92 3.42 11.11 2.49
CA ILE A 92 3.41 10.95 3.95
C ILE A 92 4.74 11.33 4.61
N LEU A 93 5.88 11.09 3.94
CA LEU A 93 7.18 11.49 4.45
C LEU A 93 7.40 13.01 4.34
N ALA A 94 6.97 13.62 3.23
CA ALA A 94 7.03 15.07 3.05
C ALA A 94 6.26 15.81 4.15
N MET A 95 5.14 15.26 4.63
CA MET A 95 4.42 15.80 5.78
C MET A 95 5.29 15.92 7.04
N LEU A 96 6.27 15.03 7.24
CA LEU A 96 7.13 15.04 8.42
C LEU A 96 8.26 16.05 8.34
N PHE A 97 8.73 16.40 7.14
CA PHE A 97 9.89 17.27 6.94
C PHE A 97 9.57 18.65 6.35
N HIS A 98 8.52 18.75 5.54
CA HIS A 98 8.13 19.99 4.86
C HIS A 98 6.79 20.49 5.38
N ARG A 99 6.85 21.64 6.08
CA ARG A 99 5.67 22.33 6.58
C ARG A 99 4.90 23.01 5.44
N GLN A 100 3.60 23.20 5.65
CA GLN A 100 2.66 23.89 4.75
C GLN A 100 3.29 25.08 4.00
N GLY A 101 3.67 24.85 2.74
CA GLY A 101 4.05 25.88 1.78
C GLY A 101 2.89 26.21 0.84
N LYS A 102 2.73 27.50 0.50
CA LYS A 102 1.64 28.00 -0.37
C LYS A 102 1.70 27.52 -1.82
N ASN A 103 2.82 26.93 -2.27
CA ASN A 103 3.03 26.52 -3.65
C ASN A 103 3.11 24.99 -3.72
N ALA A 104 1.98 24.35 -4.03
CA ALA A 104 1.90 22.90 -4.24
C ALA A 104 2.04 22.59 -5.74
N ALA A 105 2.97 21.70 -6.09
CA ALA A 105 3.02 21.12 -7.42
C ALA A 105 1.77 20.25 -7.63
N LEU A 106 0.82 20.77 -8.41
CA LEU A 106 -0.43 20.13 -8.81
C LEU A 106 -0.23 19.45 -10.17
N SER A 107 0.52 18.35 -10.17
CA SER A 107 0.45 17.28 -11.18
C SER A 107 1.64 16.37 -10.96
N VAL A 108 1.39 15.13 -10.55
CA VAL A 108 2.34 14.06 -10.76
C VAL A 108 1.69 13.09 -11.71
N ALA A 109 2.05 13.23 -12.99
CA ALA A 109 1.71 12.24 -13.98
C ALA A 109 2.53 10.97 -13.67
N PRO A 110 1.90 9.79 -13.54
CA PRO A 110 2.64 8.54 -13.37
C PRO A 110 3.55 8.35 -14.59
N PRO A 111 4.87 8.25 -14.42
CA PRO A 111 5.74 8.06 -15.56
C PRO A 111 5.59 6.63 -16.08
N VAL A 112 5.27 6.52 -17.37
CA VAL A 112 5.11 5.25 -18.08
C VAL A 112 6.50 4.72 -18.42
N PHE A 113 7.10 3.97 -17.49
CA PHE A 113 8.35 3.27 -17.73
C PHE A 113 8.10 1.78 -18.02
N THR A 114 9.04 1.13 -18.70
CA THR A 114 8.96 -0.30 -19.09
C THR A 114 10.00 -1.18 -18.37
N GLY A 115 10.69 -0.66 -17.35
CA GLY A 115 11.74 -1.37 -16.61
C GLY A 115 11.28 -1.99 -15.28
N THR A 116 11.37 -3.32 -15.15
CA THR A 116 10.93 -4.06 -13.96
C THR A 116 11.70 -3.70 -12.69
N ALA A 117 13.02 -3.52 -12.78
CA ALA A 117 13.86 -3.21 -11.61
C ALA A 117 13.59 -1.82 -11.02
N ILE A 118 13.30 -0.82 -11.87
CA ILE A 118 12.98 0.55 -11.43
C ILE A 118 11.68 0.52 -10.63
N PHE A 119 10.65 -0.17 -11.13
CA PHE A 119 9.39 -0.30 -10.40
C PHE A 119 9.52 -1.09 -9.09
N VAL A 120 10.29 -2.19 -9.04
CA VAL A 120 10.56 -2.87 -7.77
C VAL A 120 11.21 -1.89 -6.77
N SER A 121 12.18 -1.11 -7.23
CA SER A 121 12.92 -0.15 -6.40
C SER A 121 11.99 0.95 -5.88
N CYS A 122 11.19 1.56 -6.77
CA CYS A 122 10.21 2.58 -6.42
C CYS A 122 9.18 2.04 -5.41
N MET A 123 8.68 0.82 -5.61
CA MET A 123 7.75 0.17 -4.70
C MET A 123 8.38 -0.04 -3.32
N CYS A 124 9.59 -0.61 -3.26
CA CYS A 124 10.28 -0.89 -1.98
C CYS A 124 10.61 0.40 -1.22
N ILE A 125 11.11 1.43 -1.91
CA ILE A 125 11.43 2.73 -1.30
C ILE A 125 10.14 3.41 -0.83
N GLY A 126 9.11 3.46 -1.68
CA GLY A 126 7.78 4.00 -1.34
C GLY A 126 7.18 3.36 -0.10
N LEU A 127 7.17 2.03 -0.08
CA LEU A 127 6.71 1.24 1.05
C LEU A 127 7.50 1.55 2.33
N ALA A 128 8.84 1.56 2.25
CA ALA A 128 9.68 1.88 3.39
C ALA A 128 9.40 3.30 3.93
N MET A 129 9.21 4.29 3.06
CA MET A 129 8.85 5.66 3.46
C MET A 129 7.52 5.71 4.23
N ILE A 130 6.50 4.97 3.78
CA ILE A 130 5.21 4.88 4.49
C ILE A 130 5.41 4.31 5.89
N TYR A 131 6.08 3.16 6.01
CA TYR A 131 6.27 2.51 7.30
C TYR A 131 7.17 3.30 8.25
N ILE A 132 8.24 3.92 7.76
CA ILE A 132 9.08 4.83 8.55
C ILE A 132 8.24 5.99 9.07
N ALA A 133 7.42 6.62 8.22
CA ALA A 133 6.57 7.73 8.64
C ALA A 133 5.57 7.28 9.72
N LEU A 134 4.93 6.12 9.56
CA LEU A 134 4.01 5.56 10.55
C LEU A 134 4.70 5.25 11.89
N CYS A 135 5.92 4.72 11.86
CA CYS A 135 6.73 4.49 13.07
C CYS A 135 7.07 5.80 13.78
N ILE A 136 7.47 6.85 13.04
CA ILE A 136 7.75 8.18 13.61
C ILE A 136 6.47 8.75 14.28
N ILE A 137 5.32 8.64 13.61
CA ILE A 137 4.04 9.09 14.17
C ILE A 137 3.66 8.26 15.41
N ALA A 138 3.90 6.94 15.41
CA ALA A 138 3.64 6.08 16.57
C ALA A 138 4.46 6.46 17.81
N VAL A 139 5.73 6.83 17.63
CA VAL A 139 6.57 7.39 18.70
C VAL A 139 5.99 8.70 19.22
N LYS A 140 5.61 9.61 18.30
CA LYS A 140 4.99 10.90 18.67
C LYS A 140 3.65 10.72 19.40
N LEU A 141 2.90 9.65 19.11
CA LEU A 141 1.67 9.26 19.81
C LEU A 141 1.90 8.55 21.15
N LYS A 142 3.16 8.37 21.59
CA LYS A 142 3.52 7.62 22.81
C LYS A 142 3.00 6.17 22.81
N LYS A 143 2.91 5.55 21.63
CA LYS A 143 2.49 4.15 21.44
C LYS A 143 3.60 3.35 20.75
N PRO A 144 4.77 3.15 21.38
CA PRO A 144 5.93 2.50 20.75
C PRO A 144 5.67 1.05 20.35
N PHE A 145 4.72 0.36 20.99
CA PHE A 145 4.28 -0.98 20.57
C PHE A 145 3.86 -1.05 19.10
N LEU A 146 3.30 0.03 18.54
CA LEU A 146 2.90 0.08 17.13
C LEU A 146 4.08 0.01 16.17
N ILE A 147 5.30 0.34 16.61
CA ILE A 147 6.51 0.17 15.81
C ILE A 147 6.70 -1.31 15.46
N ALA A 148 6.56 -2.21 16.43
CA ALA A 148 6.68 -3.64 16.20
C ALA A 148 5.60 -4.14 15.22
N VAL A 149 4.35 -3.68 15.37
CA VAL A 149 3.25 -4.00 14.46
C VAL A 149 3.59 -3.57 13.02
N PHE A 150 4.07 -2.34 12.84
CA PHE A 150 4.43 -1.80 11.53
C PHE A 150 5.67 -2.48 10.93
N VAL A 151 6.67 -2.81 11.74
CA VAL A 151 7.85 -3.55 11.27
C VAL A 151 7.46 -4.95 10.80
N ILE A 152 6.64 -5.68 11.56
CA ILE A 152 6.18 -7.02 11.14
C ILE A 152 5.35 -6.92 9.86
N SER A 153 4.44 -5.95 9.78
CA SER A 153 3.64 -5.66 8.59
C SER A 153 4.50 -5.35 7.35
N PHE A 154 5.57 -4.57 7.52
CA PHE A 154 6.55 -4.29 6.49
C PHE A 154 7.31 -5.54 6.05
N LEU A 155 7.78 -6.37 7.00
CA LEU A 155 8.45 -7.63 6.70
C LEU A 155 7.54 -8.61 5.95
N CYS A 156 6.25 -8.70 6.30
CA CYS A 156 5.27 -9.47 5.53
C CYS A 156 5.16 -8.96 4.09
N SER A 157 5.15 -7.64 3.90
CA SER A 157 5.09 -7.02 2.58
C SER A 157 6.35 -7.30 1.74
N LEU A 158 7.53 -7.28 2.35
CA LEU A 158 8.79 -7.67 1.68
C LEU A 158 8.84 -9.17 1.38
N ALA A 159 8.39 -10.02 2.30
CA ALA A 159 8.30 -11.46 2.10
C ALA A 159 7.39 -11.79 0.90
N MET A 160 6.31 -11.03 0.70
CA MET A 160 5.48 -11.16 -0.49
C MET A 160 6.24 -10.80 -1.78
N GLY A 161 7.04 -9.73 -1.75
CA GLY A 161 7.92 -9.36 -2.87
C GLY A 161 8.92 -10.46 -3.21
N TYR A 162 9.53 -11.09 -2.19
CA TYR A 162 10.41 -12.24 -2.37
C TYR A 162 9.67 -13.44 -2.95
N LEU A 163 8.49 -13.79 -2.41
CA LEU A 163 7.67 -14.89 -2.92
C LEU A 163 7.29 -14.65 -4.37
N SER A 164 7.04 -13.40 -4.78
CA SER A 164 6.76 -13.03 -6.18
C SER A 164 7.88 -13.40 -7.16
N SER A 165 9.10 -13.66 -6.69
CA SER A 165 10.23 -14.12 -7.51
C SER A 165 10.32 -15.65 -7.65
N LYS A 166 9.51 -16.40 -6.90
CA LYS A 166 9.44 -17.87 -6.93
C LYS A 166 8.43 -18.37 -7.94
N ASP A 167 8.50 -19.66 -8.25
CA ASP A 167 7.55 -20.29 -9.18
C ASP A 167 6.17 -20.50 -8.50
N PHE A 168 5.12 -19.94 -9.10
CA PHE A 168 3.72 -20.03 -8.65
C PHE A 168 2.92 -21.09 -9.42
N THR A 169 3.59 -21.97 -10.17
CA THR A 169 2.95 -23.15 -10.79
C THR A 169 2.21 -24.01 -9.76
N GLN A 170 2.72 -24.04 -8.53
CA GLN A 170 2.16 -24.77 -7.40
C GLN A 170 1.09 -23.95 -6.65
N SER A 171 -0.09 -24.54 -6.43
CA SER A 171 -1.22 -23.91 -5.73
C SER A 171 -0.90 -23.48 -4.28
N TYR A 172 -0.06 -24.25 -3.57
CA TYR A 172 0.31 -23.95 -2.18
C TYR A 172 1.10 -22.64 -2.03
N MET A 173 1.90 -22.25 -3.04
CA MET A 173 2.64 -20.98 -3.03
C MET A 173 1.71 -19.77 -3.17
N ASN A 174 0.62 -19.90 -3.93
CA ASN A 174 -0.40 -18.85 -4.03
C ASN A 174 -1.08 -18.64 -2.68
N TRP A 175 -1.42 -19.72 -1.97
CA TRP A 175 -2.03 -19.64 -0.63
C TRP A 175 -1.10 -19.02 0.41
N ILE A 176 0.18 -19.41 0.43
CA ILE A 176 1.15 -18.82 1.36
C ILE A 176 1.30 -17.31 1.11
N ALA A 177 1.41 -16.90 -0.16
CA ALA A 177 1.48 -15.48 -0.51
C ALA A 177 0.21 -14.72 -0.09
N GLN A 178 -0.98 -15.33 -0.20
CA GLN A 178 -2.23 -14.75 0.25
C GLN A 178 -2.29 -14.56 1.76
N ILE A 179 -1.94 -15.60 2.53
CA ILE A 179 -1.95 -15.54 4.00
C ILE A 179 -1.00 -14.44 4.49
N ILE A 180 0.22 -14.39 3.94
CA ILE A 180 1.21 -13.37 4.31
C ILE A 180 0.69 -11.96 3.98
N ASN A 181 0.00 -11.78 2.85
CA ASN A 181 -0.57 -10.49 2.49
C ASN A 181 -1.75 -10.09 3.39
N ILE A 182 -2.64 -11.03 3.75
CA ILE A 182 -3.73 -10.78 4.69
C ILE A 182 -3.18 -10.38 6.06
N VAL A 183 -2.18 -11.10 6.56
CA VAL A 183 -1.53 -10.79 7.84
C VAL A 183 -0.85 -9.43 7.76
N GLY A 184 -0.07 -9.17 6.70
CA GLY A 184 0.59 -7.88 6.49
C GLY A 184 -0.39 -6.71 6.45
N GLN A 185 -1.36 -6.71 5.55
CA GLN A 185 -2.34 -5.62 5.46
C GLN A 185 -3.25 -5.55 6.68
N GLY A 186 -3.53 -6.69 7.33
CA GLY A 186 -4.28 -6.74 8.59
C GLY A 186 -3.55 -6.04 9.74
N LEU A 187 -2.23 -6.21 9.84
CA LEU A 187 -1.40 -5.51 10.83
C LEU A 187 -1.31 -4.01 10.54
N LEU A 188 -1.17 -3.61 9.26
CA LEU A 188 -1.25 -2.21 8.87
C LEU A 188 -2.59 -1.59 9.29
N PHE A 189 -3.70 -2.24 8.93
CA PHE A 189 -5.05 -1.82 9.25
C PHE A 189 -5.27 -1.70 10.77
N TYR A 190 -4.88 -2.72 11.53
CA TYR A 190 -4.93 -2.71 12.98
C TYR A 190 -4.11 -1.54 13.57
N GLY A 191 -2.88 -1.36 13.10
CA GLY A 191 -2.00 -0.27 13.53
C GLY A 191 -2.64 1.10 13.31
N VAL A 192 -3.23 1.33 12.13
CA VAL A 192 -3.92 2.59 11.80
C VAL A 192 -5.17 2.80 12.67
N ILE A 193 -5.97 1.76 12.96
CA ILE A 193 -7.11 1.87 13.89
C ILE A 193 -6.63 2.31 15.28
N VAL A 194 -5.57 1.69 15.79
CA VAL A 194 -5.05 2.04 17.12
C VAL A 194 -4.51 3.47 17.13
N MET A 195 -3.82 3.91 16.07
CA MET A 195 -3.40 5.31 15.92
C MET A 195 -4.58 6.28 15.88
N ASN A 196 -5.65 5.93 15.15
CA ASN A 196 -6.87 6.72 15.08
C ASN A 196 -7.50 6.90 16.47
N LYS A 197 -7.62 5.81 17.23
CA LYS A 197 -8.10 5.83 18.62
C LYS A 197 -7.17 6.59 19.56
N ALA A 198 -5.88 6.65 19.27
CA ALA A 198 -4.88 7.37 20.06
C ALA A 198 -4.86 8.89 19.76
N GLY A 199 -5.74 9.41 18.90
CA GLY A 199 -5.82 10.85 18.63
C GLY A 199 -4.80 11.34 17.61
N ILE A 200 -4.47 10.53 16.59
CA ILE A 200 -3.61 10.97 15.48
C ILE A 200 -4.12 12.26 14.80
N ALA A 201 -5.44 12.50 14.77
CA ALA A 201 -6.02 13.75 14.28
C ALA A 201 -5.61 14.98 15.11
N ASP A 202 -5.47 14.81 16.43
CA ASP A 202 -5.16 15.89 17.38
C ASP A 202 -3.65 16.08 17.59
N LEU A 203 -2.84 15.12 17.13
CA LEU A 203 -1.38 15.15 17.29
C LEU A 203 -0.76 16.36 16.60
N VAL A 204 -0.19 17.28 17.37
CA VAL A 204 0.64 18.34 16.80
C VAL A 204 2.00 17.74 16.42
N LEU A 205 2.29 17.66 15.13
CA LEU A 205 3.63 17.31 14.65
C LEU A 205 4.54 18.50 15.01
N GLY A 206 5.21 18.38 16.17
CA GLY A 206 6.09 19.40 16.75
C GLY A 206 7.25 19.79 15.83
N LYS A 207 7.83 20.97 16.13
CA LYS A 207 8.89 21.68 15.40
C LYS A 207 10.02 20.78 14.90
#